data_AF-A0A917J3I8-F1
#
_entry.id   AF-A0A917J3I8-F1
#
_cell.length_a   1.000
_cell.length_b   1.000
_cell.length_c   1.000
_cell.angle_alpha   90.00
_cell.angle_beta   90.00
_cell.angle_gamma   90.00
#
_symmetry.space_group_name_H-M   'P 1'
#
loop_
_entity.id
_entity.type
_entity.pdbx_description
1 polymer ?
#
loop_
_entity_poly.entity_id
_entity_poly.type
_entity_poly.pdbx_seq_one_letter_code
_entity_poly.pdbx_strand_id
1 'polypeptide(L)' 'MTVIILLLVVSISVAALFLAAFIWSVKSGQYRDEEGPPVRILFDDKRTTTIDEP' A
#
# COMPACT_ATOMS: atom_id res chain seq x y z
N MET A 1 33.11 -25.24 4.44
CA MET A 1 31.72 -25.56 4.84
C MET A 1 31.09 -24.44 5.68
N THR A 2 31.86 -23.69 6.46
CA THR A 2 31.41 -22.52 7.23
C THR A 2 30.74 -21.43 6.40
N VAL A 3 31.27 -21.14 5.20
CA VAL A 3 30.74 -20.09 4.32
C VAL A 3 29.32 -20.39 3.86
N ILE A 4 28.98 -21.66 3.59
CA ILE A 4 27.64 -22.06 3.16
C ILE A 4 26.62 -21.79 4.29
N ILE A 5 26.99 -22.10 5.53
CA ILE A 5 26.14 -21.86 6.70
C ILE A 5 25.93 -20.35 6.91
N LEU A 6 26.98 -19.55 6.76
CA LEU A 6 26.87 -18.09 6.84
C LEU A 6 25.95 -17.51 5.76
N LEU A 7 26.09 -17.96 4.51
CA LEU A 7 25.23 -17.53 3.41
C LEU A 7 23.78 -17.96 3.61
N LEU A 8 23.54 -19.14 4.18
CA LEU A 8 22.21 -19.63 4.51
C LEU A 8 21.52 -18.73 5.54
N VAL A 9 22.22 -18.40 6.63
CA VAL A 9 21.69 -17.50 7.67
C VAL A 9 21.40 -16.13 7.09
N VAL A 10 22.32 -15.54 6.33
CA VAL A 10 22.13 -14.24 5.68
C VAL A 10 20.92 -14.26 4.74
N SER A 11 20.78 -15.29 3.92
CA SER A 11 19.65 -15.44 3.00
C SER A 11 18.30 -15.48 3.74
N ILE A 12 18.21 -16.29 4.79
CA ILE A 12 16.99 -16.39 5.61
C ILE A 12 16.70 -15.06 6.32
N SER A 13 17.72 -14.38 6.85
CA SER A 13 17.55 -13.07 7.48
C SER A 13 17.04 -12.02 6.49
N VAL A 14 17.56 -11.99 5.26
CA VAL A 14 17.10 -11.08 4.20
C VAL A 14 15.65 -11.39 3.83
N ALA A 15 15.31 -12.67 3.63
CA ALA A 15 13.92 -13.07 3.34
C ALA A 15 12.94 -12.66 4.46
N ALA A 16 13.33 -12.87 5.72
CA ALA A 16 12.52 -12.48 6.88
C ALA A 16 12.34 -10.95 6.98
N LEU A 17 13.40 -10.18 6.72
CA LEU A 17 13.34 -8.72 6.69
C LEU A 17 12.38 -8.22 5.60
N PHE A 18 12.48 -8.77 4.38
CA PHE A 18 11.57 -8.43 3.29
C PHE A 18 10.12 -8.78 3.62
N LEU A 19 9.88 -9.96 4.21
CA LEU A 19 8.55 -10.37 4.62
C LEU A 19 7.97 -9.45 5.72
N ALA A 20 8.77 -9.08 6.71
CA ALA A 20 8.35 -8.17 7.78
C ALA A 20 8.02 -6.77 7.22
N ALA A 21 8.87 -6.25 6.33
CA ALA A 21 8.64 -4.97 5.66
C ALA A 21 7.36 -5.01 4.79
N PHE A 22 7.12 -6.12 4.08
CA PHE A 22 5.92 -6.33 3.30
C PHE A 22 4.65 -6.31 4.16
N ILE A 23 4.64 -7.07 5.27
CA ILE A 23 3.50 -7.11 6.20
C ILE A 23 3.25 -5.72 6.81
N TRP A 24 4.31 -4.99 7.17
CA TRP A 24 4.19 -3.63 7.68
C TRP A 24 3.59 -2.67 6.63
N SER A 25 4.05 -2.76 5.38
CA SER A 25 3.53 -1.95 4.26
C SER A 25 2.04 -2.19 4.04
N VAL A 26 1.61 -3.46 3.99
CA VAL A 26 0.19 -3.83 3.84
C VAL A 26 -0.64 -3.31 5.02
N LYS A 27 -0.15 -3.49 6.25
CA LYS A 27 -0.83 -3.00 7.46
C LYS A 27 -0.89 -1.47 7.54
N SER A 28 0.07 -0.76 6.96
CA SER A 28 0.08 0.72 6.97
C SER A 28 -1.08 1.33 6.19
N GLY A 29 -1.85 0.53 5.45
CA GLY A 29 -3.05 1.00 4.78
C GLY A 29 -2.76 1.85 3.55
N GLN A 30 -1.59 1.70 2.91
CA GLN A 30 -1.30 2.31 1.60
C GLN A 30 -2.35 1.96 0.54
N TYR A 31 -3.11 0.89 0.72
CA TYR A 31 -4.20 0.48 -0.16
C TYR A 31 -5.55 1.10 0.18
N ARG A 32 -5.64 1.99 1.17
CA ARG A 32 -6.92 2.64 1.55
C ARG A 32 -7.45 3.61 0.50
N ASP A 33 -6.62 4.02 -0.45
CA ASP A 33 -7.02 4.85 -1.58
C ASP A 33 -7.46 3.94 -2.76
N GLU A 34 -8.49 3.11 -2.52
CA GLU A 34 -9.08 2.23 -3.53
C GLU A 34 -9.86 3.04 -4.58
N GLU A 35 -10.39 4.20 -4.18
CA GLU A 35 -11.06 5.19 -5.04
C GLU A 35 -10.06 6.26 -5.47
N GLY A 36 -9.23 5.95 -6.46
CA GLY A 36 -8.22 6.89 -6.93
C GLY A 36 -8.79 8.27 -7.33
N PRO A 37 -7.97 9.34 -7.32
CA PRO A 37 -8.38 10.70 -7.67
C PRO A 37 -9.22 10.85 -8.95
N PRO A 38 -8.98 10.08 -10.04
CA PRO A 38 -9.77 10.16 -11.26
C PRO A 38 -11.23 9.70 -11.13
N VAL A 39 -11.54 8.83 -10.17
CA VAL A 39 -12.92 8.36 -9.93
C VAL A 39 -13.68 9.41 -9.15
N ARG A 40 -13.04 10.00 -8.13
CA ARG A 40 -13.63 11.09 -7.34
C ARG A 40 -14.01 12.29 -8.22
N ILE A 41 -13.12 12.73 -9.11
CA ILE A 41 -13.37 13.93 -9.94
C ILE A 41 -14.53 13.74 -10.94
N LEU A 42 -14.76 12.51 -11.41
CA LEU A 42 -15.84 12.18 -12.34
C LEU A 42 -17.24 12.30 -11.71
N PHE A 43 -17.33 12.14 -10.39
CA PHE A 43 -18.59 12.15 -9.64
C PHE A 43 -18.75 13.39 -8.73
N ASP A 44 -17.70 14.21 -8.56
CA ASP A 44 -17.74 15.44 -7.76
C ASP A 44 -18.64 16.51 -8.40
N ASP A 45 -18.58 16.64 -9.72
CA ASP A 45 -19.40 17.60 -10.49
C ASP A 45 -20.91 17.37 -10.37
N LYS A 46 -21.34 16.17 -9.94
CA LYS A 46 -22.76 15.81 -9.87
C LYS A 46 -23.45 16.28 -8.58
N ARG A 47 -22.71 16.70 -7.55
CA ARG A 47 -23.28 17.15 -6.26
C ARG A 47 -23.55 18.65 -6.17
N THR A 48 -23.01 19.47 -7.07
CA THR A 48 -23.06 20.94 -6.94
C THR A 48 -24.25 21.58 -7.67
N THR A 49 -25.08 20.82 -8.38
CA THR A 49 -26.27 21.38 -9.08
C THR A 49 -27.49 21.54 -8.18
N THR A 50 -27.41 21.23 -6.89
CA THR A 50 -28.45 21.56 -5.90
C THR A 50 -27.94 22.66 -4.97
N ILE A 51 -27.70 23.85 -5.52
CA ILE A 51 -27.58 25.08 -4.74
C ILE A 51 -28.72 26.00 -5.19
N ASP A 52 -29.77 25.98 -4.38
CA ASP A 52 -30.62 27.09 -3.97
C ASP A 52 -31.07 28.08 -5.06
N GLU A 53 -32.25 27.80 -5.64
CA GLU A 53 -33.12 28.84 -6.20
C GLU A 53 -34.02 29.39 -5.08
N PRO A 54 -33.86 30.66 -4.66
CA PRO A 54 -34.91 31.40 -3.96
C PRO A 54 -35.98 31.93 -4.92
#